data_AF-A0AAX0BNI7-F1
#
_entry.id   AF-A0AAX0BNI7-F1
#
_cell.length_a   1.000
_cell.length_b   1.000
_cell.length_c   1.000
_cell.angle_alpha   90.00
_cell.angle_beta   90.00
_cell.angle_gamma   90.00
#
_symmetry.space_group_name_H-M   'P 1'
#
loop_
_entity.id
_entity.type
_entity.pdbx_description
1 polymer ?
#
loop_
_entity_poly.entity_id
_entity_poly.type
_entity_poly.pdbx_seq_one_letter_code
_entity_poly.pdbx_strand_id
1 'polypeptide(L)'
;MRLLTSLSELRLTAKTPHGEVPYWSKVSTVSAKDILSYCNKKYFDNLCQVGCPNYSSKWSCPPYSPAYKDFSKNYQKLCVVLLGLDMSSLDYIKQDYLKIKAANSILKSRIDKVLRACKDDDEKYISTGSCRLCKPCHKKLNEPCAHPDIRTFSYEALGVNVSSMVHDIFGIDLLWYAKGSLPLYTCVVAGLLSNQMMLDDRIIAKIKEFR
;
A
#
# COMPACT_ATOMS: atom_id res chain seq x y z
N MET A 1 13.33 -1.99 -18.83
CA MET A 1 12.41 -1.13 -19.61
C MET A 1 12.06 0.04 -18.70
N ARG A 2 12.50 1.27 -18.97
CA ARG A 2 12.14 2.43 -18.12
C ARG A 2 10.66 2.71 -18.33
N LEU A 3 9.85 2.54 -17.29
CA LEU A 3 8.44 2.95 -17.30
C LEU A 3 8.42 4.48 -17.52
N LEU A 4 7.62 4.97 -18.47
CA LEU A 4 7.39 6.40 -18.66
C LEU A 4 6.53 6.88 -17.49
N THR A 5 7.16 7.47 -16.47
CA THR A 5 6.53 7.87 -15.21
C THR A 5 6.51 9.39 -15.05
N SER A 6 5.35 9.99 -14.81
CA SER A 6 5.24 11.31 -14.18
C SER A 6 5.58 11.17 -12.69
N LEU A 7 6.85 11.34 -12.33
CA LEU A 7 7.29 11.21 -10.93
C LEU A 7 7.09 12.54 -10.19
N SER A 8 6.30 12.52 -9.13
CA SER A 8 6.19 13.64 -8.18
C SER A 8 6.70 13.22 -6.81
N GLU A 9 7.61 14.02 -6.24
CA GLU A 9 8.09 13.87 -4.86
C GLU A 9 7.57 15.01 -3.97
N LEU A 10 7.07 14.67 -2.79
CA LEU A 10 6.55 15.62 -1.81
C LEU A 10 7.20 15.40 -0.45
N ARG A 11 7.50 16.48 0.25
CA ARG A 11 7.88 16.49 1.67
C ARG A 11 6.69 16.95 2.50
N LEU A 12 6.38 16.20 3.54
CA LEU A 12 5.15 16.34 4.33
C LEU A 12 5.49 16.17 5.82
N THR A 13 4.58 16.61 6.67
CA THR A 13 4.73 16.51 8.12
C THR A 13 3.44 15.97 8.70
N ALA A 14 3.51 14.97 9.57
CA ALA A 14 2.35 14.44 10.28
C ALA A 14 2.34 14.98 11.71
N LYS A 15 1.23 15.61 12.12
CA LYS A 15 0.98 15.97 13.52
C LYS A 15 0.64 14.72 14.34
N THR A 16 1.39 14.50 15.42
CA THR A 16 1.18 13.42 16.40
C THR A 16 1.11 14.01 17.82
N PRO A 17 0.61 13.27 18.82
CA PRO A 17 0.65 13.73 20.22
C PRO A 17 2.05 14.03 20.75
N HIS A 18 3.10 13.49 20.12
CA HIS A 18 4.50 13.66 20.54
C HIS A 18 5.28 14.67 19.68
N GLY A 19 4.58 15.39 18.79
CA GLY A 19 5.17 16.41 17.92
C GLY A 19 4.95 16.13 16.44
N GLU A 20 5.77 16.79 15.64
CA GLU A 20 5.72 16.76 14.19
C GLU A 20 6.69 15.71 13.64
N VAL A 21 6.18 14.79 12.82
CA VAL A 21 6.97 13.71 12.23
C VAL A 21 7.05 13.91 10.73
N PRO A 22 8.22 14.25 10.16
CA PRO A 22 8.39 14.40 8.73
C PRO A 22 8.25 13.04 8.03
N TYR A 23 7.66 13.06 6.85
CA TYR A 23 7.57 11.93 5.94
C TYR A 23 7.60 12.45 4.49
N TRP A 24 7.82 11.56 3.54
CA TRP A 24 7.88 11.90 2.13
C TRP A 24 6.94 11.02 1.32
N SER A 25 6.54 11.51 0.15
CA SER A 25 5.68 10.79 -0.78
C SER A 25 6.31 10.79 -2.16
N LYS A 26 6.24 9.65 -2.84
CA LYS A 26 6.44 9.55 -4.29
C LYS A 26 5.15 9.03 -4.94
N VAL A 27 4.73 9.70 -6.00
CA VAL A 27 3.50 9.36 -6.74
C VAL A 27 3.86 9.19 -8.20
N SER A 28 3.34 8.13 -8.82
CA SER A 28 3.48 7.93 -10.25
C SER A 28 2.30 7.18 -10.85
N THR A 29 1.81 7.66 -12.00
CA THR A 29 0.84 6.93 -12.82
C THR A 29 1.57 6.07 -13.84
N VAL A 30 1.23 4.78 -13.88
CA VAL A 30 1.74 3.81 -14.85
C VAL A 30 0.59 3.11 -15.56
N SER A 31 0.89 2.44 -16.67
CA SER A 31 -0.04 1.50 -17.31
C SER A 31 -0.32 0.33 -16.34
N ALA A 32 -1.60 0.04 -16.10
CA ALA A 32 -1.99 -1.10 -15.26
C ALA A 32 -1.49 -2.43 -15.85
N LYS A 33 -1.34 -2.50 -17.18
CA LYS A 33 -0.81 -3.70 -17.86
C LYS A 33 0.67 -3.94 -17.52
N ASP A 34 1.46 -2.89 -17.31
CA ASP A 34 2.91 -3.03 -17.08
C ASP A 34 3.20 -3.73 -15.75
N ILE A 35 2.28 -3.63 -14.80
CA ILE A 35 2.37 -4.29 -13.49
C ILE A 35 2.30 -5.82 -13.59
N LEU A 36 1.74 -6.35 -14.68
CA LEU A 36 1.68 -7.81 -14.91
C LEU A 36 3.07 -8.45 -14.92
N SER A 37 4.11 -7.72 -15.30
CA SER A 37 5.50 -8.20 -15.29
C SER A 37 6.04 -8.50 -13.89
N TYR A 38 5.47 -7.89 -12.85
CA TYR A 38 5.84 -8.14 -11.44
C TYR A 38 4.97 -9.22 -10.77
N CYS A 39 4.02 -9.82 -11.50
CA CYS A 39 3.04 -10.72 -10.91
C CYS A 39 3.53 -12.17 -10.85
N ASN A 40 3.51 -12.75 -9.65
CA ASN A 40 3.65 -14.19 -9.42
C ASN A 40 2.74 -14.63 -8.27
N LYS A 41 1.45 -14.81 -8.56
CA LYS A 41 0.42 -15.11 -7.55
C LYS A 41 0.77 -16.33 -6.70
N LYS A 42 1.20 -17.43 -7.34
CA LYS A 42 1.58 -18.66 -6.62
C LYS A 42 2.72 -18.43 -5.63
N TYR A 43 3.75 -17.70 -6.05
CA TYR A 43 4.89 -17.40 -5.19
C TYR A 43 4.48 -16.54 -3.98
N PHE A 44 3.75 -15.45 -4.19
CA PHE A 44 3.33 -14.57 -3.09
C PHE A 44 2.26 -15.19 -2.18
N ASP A 45 1.41 -16.06 -2.71
CA ASP A 45 0.48 -16.85 -1.89
C ASP A 45 1.23 -17.78 -0.95
N ASN A 46 2.28 -18.46 -1.44
CA ASN A 46 3.14 -19.31 -0.61
C ASN A 46 3.88 -18.50 0.46
N LEU A 47 4.41 -17.32 0.12
CA LEU A 47 5.02 -16.44 1.11
C LEU A 47 4.01 -16.00 2.19
N CYS A 48 2.78 -15.67 1.79
CA CYS A 48 1.70 -15.36 2.73
C CYS A 48 1.37 -16.56 3.62
N GLN A 49 1.30 -17.77 3.06
CA GLN A 49 1.02 -19.00 3.81
C GLN A 49 2.05 -19.28 4.90
N VAL A 50 3.33 -19.03 4.61
CA VAL A 50 4.44 -19.30 5.54
C VAL A 50 4.63 -18.15 6.55
N GLY A 51 4.47 -16.90 6.12
CA GLY A 51 4.91 -15.73 6.88
C GLY A 51 3.80 -14.83 7.45
N CYS A 52 2.53 -15.04 7.11
CA CYS A 52 1.46 -14.11 7.47
C CYS A 52 0.32 -14.78 8.29
N PRO A 53 0.03 -14.30 9.50
CA PRO A 53 -1.06 -14.85 10.33
C PRO A 53 -2.47 -14.58 9.74
N ASN A 54 -2.58 -13.73 8.71
CA ASN A 54 -3.85 -13.47 8.04
C ASN A 54 -4.16 -14.45 6.89
N TYR A 55 -3.20 -15.29 6.48
CA TYR A 55 -3.43 -16.30 5.44
C TYR A 55 -4.64 -17.16 5.80
N SER A 56 -5.53 -17.39 4.83
CA SER A 56 -6.79 -18.15 4.97
C SER A 56 -7.81 -17.64 6.01
N SER A 57 -7.52 -16.55 6.73
CA SER A 57 -8.40 -16.05 7.80
C SER A 57 -9.18 -14.79 7.45
N LYS A 58 -8.97 -14.24 6.24
CA LYS A 58 -9.67 -13.05 5.75
C LYS A 58 -10.02 -13.18 4.27
N TRP A 59 -11.19 -12.65 3.88
CA TRP A 59 -11.62 -12.58 2.48
C TRP A 59 -10.73 -11.69 1.59
N SER A 60 -9.88 -10.86 2.17
CA SER A 60 -8.91 -10.00 1.45
C SER A 60 -7.54 -10.65 1.29
N CYS A 61 -7.35 -11.89 1.74
CA CYS A 61 -6.07 -12.56 1.78
C CYS A 61 -6.12 -13.88 0.98
N PRO A 62 -4.96 -14.38 0.51
CA PRO A 62 -4.89 -15.70 -0.10
C PRO A 62 -5.44 -16.79 0.83
N PRO A 63 -6.05 -17.85 0.27
CA PRO A 63 -6.23 -18.11 -1.16
C PRO A 63 -7.45 -17.39 -1.79
N TYR A 64 -8.17 -16.55 -1.03
CA TYR A 64 -9.44 -15.96 -1.48
C TYR A 64 -9.28 -14.65 -2.25
N SER A 65 -8.11 -14.01 -2.18
CA SER A 65 -7.81 -12.82 -2.97
C SER A 65 -7.61 -13.17 -4.45
N PRO A 66 -8.14 -12.34 -5.38
CA PRO A 66 -7.96 -12.57 -6.80
C PRO A 66 -6.51 -12.33 -7.23
N ALA A 67 -6.16 -12.77 -8.44
CA ALA A 67 -4.92 -12.32 -9.08
C ALA A 67 -5.05 -10.86 -9.53
N TYR A 68 -3.93 -10.13 -9.56
CA TYR A 68 -3.87 -8.75 -10.03
C TYR A 68 -4.50 -8.61 -11.42
N LYS A 69 -4.19 -9.53 -12.34
CA LYS A 69 -4.73 -9.57 -13.70
C LYS A 69 -6.26 -9.47 -13.73
N ASP A 70 -6.95 -10.23 -12.88
CA ASP A 70 -8.41 -10.22 -12.84
C ASP A 70 -8.95 -8.99 -12.11
N PHE A 71 -8.22 -8.52 -11.10
CA PHE A 71 -8.59 -7.35 -10.32
C PHE A 71 -8.50 -6.05 -11.16
N SER A 72 -7.49 -5.94 -12.01
CA SER A 72 -7.16 -4.77 -12.84
C SER A 72 -7.69 -4.81 -14.26
N LYS A 73 -8.33 -5.91 -14.71
CA LYS A 73 -8.70 -6.15 -16.12
C LYS A 73 -9.46 -5.02 -16.85
N ASN A 74 -10.24 -4.22 -16.13
CA ASN A 74 -11.07 -3.14 -16.68
C ASN A 74 -10.42 -1.75 -16.54
N TYR A 75 -9.15 -1.70 -16.13
CA TYR A 75 -8.43 -0.47 -15.81
C TYR A 75 -7.20 -0.34 -16.68
N GLN A 76 -7.02 0.84 -17.28
CA GLN A 76 -5.87 1.14 -18.12
C GLN A 76 -4.69 1.68 -17.29
N LYS A 77 -4.98 2.35 -16.17
CA LYS A 77 -3.96 3.05 -15.38
C LYS A 77 -3.96 2.59 -13.93
N LEU A 78 -2.78 2.64 -13.32
CA LEU A 78 -2.56 2.52 -11.89
C LEU A 78 -1.76 3.73 -11.42
N CYS A 79 -2.31 4.52 -10.50
CA CYS A 79 -1.49 5.46 -9.73
C CYS A 79 -0.93 4.73 -8.51
N VAL A 80 0.39 4.60 -8.46
CA VAL A 80 1.13 4.03 -7.34
C VAL A 80 1.54 5.17 -6.41
N VAL A 81 1.23 5.01 -5.13
CA VAL A 81 1.58 5.97 -4.08
C VAL A 81 2.49 5.27 -3.09
N LEU A 82 3.69 5.82 -2.91
CA LEU A 82 4.68 5.41 -1.93
C LEU A 82 4.79 6.50 -0.88
N LEU A 83 4.56 6.18 0.39
CA LEU A 83 4.96 7.05 1.49
C LEU A 83 6.14 6.44 2.24
N GLY A 84 7.13 7.26 2.58
CA GLY A 84 8.31 6.84 3.35
C GLY A 84 8.59 7.76 4.53
N LEU A 85 9.23 7.21 5.55
CA LEU A 85 9.61 7.91 6.77
C LEU A 85 10.99 7.44 7.21
N ASP A 86 11.88 8.40 7.48
CA ASP A 86 13.22 8.13 7.98
C ASP A 86 13.17 7.83 9.48
N MET A 87 13.73 6.69 9.90
CA MET A 87 13.55 6.17 11.26
C MET A 87 14.19 7.05 12.34
N SER A 88 15.17 7.88 11.98
CA SER A 88 15.76 8.91 12.85
C SER A 88 14.73 9.95 13.31
N SER A 89 13.66 10.17 12.53
CA SER A 89 12.54 11.06 12.90
C SER A 89 11.76 10.56 14.13
N LEU A 90 12.03 9.33 14.58
CA LEU A 90 11.38 8.69 15.72
C LEU A 90 12.38 8.30 16.83
N ASP A 91 13.54 8.95 16.89
CA ASP A 91 14.58 8.63 17.89
C ASP A 91 14.17 8.87 19.34
N TYR A 92 13.10 9.66 19.56
CA TYR A 92 12.46 9.78 20.87
C TYR A 92 11.85 8.47 21.38
N ILE A 93 11.58 7.49 20.51
CA ILE A 93 11.08 6.16 20.87
C ILE A 93 12.26 5.21 21.05
N LYS A 94 12.54 4.75 22.27
CA LYS A 94 13.74 3.93 22.54
C LYS A 94 13.71 2.52 21.95
N GLN A 95 12.53 1.92 21.74
CA GLN A 95 12.41 0.55 21.25
C GLN A 95 12.18 0.52 19.74
N ASP A 96 13.08 -0.13 19.00
CA ASP A 96 13.03 -0.23 17.53
C ASP A 96 11.72 -0.79 16.99
N TYR A 97 11.19 -1.84 17.63
CA TYR A 97 9.91 -2.40 17.22
C TYR A 97 8.76 -1.39 17.37
N LEU A 98 8.77 -0.58 18.43
CA LEU A 98 7.79 0.49 18.62
C LEU A 98 7.98 1.63 17.62
N LYS A 99 9.23 1.98 17.26
CA LYS A 99 9.51 2.93 16.17
C LYS A 99 8.85 2.48 14.87
N ILE A 100 9.09 1.22 14.47
CA ILE A 100 8.53 0.65 13.23
C ILE A 100 7.01 0.59 13.28
N LYS A 101 6.43 0.22 14.42
CA LYS A 101 4.96 0.21 14.61
C LYS A 101 4.37 1.61 14.50
N ALA A 102 4.99 2.61 15.11
CA ALA A 102 4.56 4.01 15.06
C ALA A 102 4.64 4.55 13.63
N ALA A 103 5.78 4.40 12.96
CA ALA A 103 5.97 4.80 11.57
C ALA A 103 4.93 4.19 10.63
N ASN A 104 4.75 2.85 10.70
CA ASN A 104 3.74 2.17 9.90
C ASN A 104 2.32 2.63 10.22
N SER A 105 2.00 2.91 11.48
CA SER A 105 0.68 3.42 11.85
C SER A 105 0.40 4.80 11.23
N ILE A 106 1.37 5.71 11.29
CA ILE A 106 1.29 7.05 10.69
C ILE A 106 1.09 6.93 9.18
N LEU A 107 2.00 6.25 8.50
CA LEU A 107 2.00 6.15 7.04
C LEU A 107 0.74 5.45 6.52
N LYS A 108 0.35 4.32 7.11
CA LYS A 108 -0.87 3.57 6.70
C LYS A 108 -2.12 4.39 6.90
N SER A 109 -2.22 5.14 8.00
CA SER A 109 -3.37 6.01 8.24
C SER A 109 -3.47 7.12 7.21
N ARG A 110 -2.34 7.76 6.85
CA ARG A 110 -2.31 8.85 5.88
C ARG A 110 -2.68 8.38 4.48
N ILE A 111 -2.03 7.33 3.98
CA ILE A 111 -2.28 6.83 2.63
C ILE A 111 -3.71 6.27 2.46
N ASP A 112 -4.25 5.59 3.47
CA ASP A 112 -5.63 5.05 3.43
C ASP A 112 -6.67 6.19 3.45
N LYS A 113 -6.47 7.24 4.26
CA LYS A 113 -7.33 8.44 4.25
C LYS A 113 -7.31 9.15 2.91
N VAL A 114 -6.13 9.41 2.35
CA VAL A 114 -5.96 10.05 1.04
C VAL A 114 -6.68 9.27 -0.05
N LEU A 115 -6.35 7.98 -0.21
CA LEU A 115 -6.85 7.20 -1.34
C LEU A 115 -8.34 6.86 -1.21
N ARG A 116 -8.87 6.71 0.01
CA ARG A 116 -10.32 6.59 0.19
C ARG A 116 -11.07 7.88 -0.10
N ALA A 117 -10.50 9.04 0.24
CA ALA A 117 -11.10 10.34 -0.07
C ALA A 117 -10.99 10.69 -1.57
N CYS A 118 -10.01 10.14 -2.28
CA CYS A 118 -9.87 10.29 -3.74
C CYS A 118 -10.69 9.28 -4.54
N LYS A 119 -10.93 8.08 -4.01
CA LYS A 119 -11.55 7.00 -4.79
C LYS A 119 -12.98 7.39 -5.22
N ASP A 120 -13.23 7.31 -6.51
CA ASP A 120 -14.58 7.34 -7.09
C ASP A 120 -15.16 5.92 -7.22
N ASP A 121 -16.46 5.79 -7.48
CA ASP A 121 -17.15 4.50 -7.57
C ASP A 121 -16.54 3.55 -8.61
N ASP A 122 -16.18 4.10 -9.77
CA ASP A 122 -15.60 3.33 -10.88
C ASP A 122 -14.14 2.92 -10.65
N GLU A 123 -13.50 3.28 -9.54
CA GLU A 123 -12.08 3.02 -9.28
C GLU A 123 -11.85 1.90 -8.25
N LYS A 124 -10.67 1.29 -8.28
CA LYS A 124 -10.30 0.25 -7.29
C LYS A 124 -9.07 0.62 -6.48
N TYR A 125 -9.22 0.49 -5.17
CA TYR A 125 -8.17 0.78 -4.20
C TYR A 125 -7.38 -0.48 -3.82
N ILE A 126 -6.06 -0.45 -4.07
CA ILE A 126 -5.08 -1.44 -3.59
C ILE A 126 -4.46 -0.89 -2.30
N SER A 127 -4.67 -1.58 -1.18
CA SER A 127 -4.40 -1.08 0.17
C SER A 127 -3.09 -1.57 0.78
N THR A 128 -2.71 -0.98 1.93
CA THR A 128 -1.49 -1.32 2.68
C THR A 128 -1.68 -2.52 3.62
N GLY A 129 -1.97 -3.69 3.04
CA GLY A 129 -2.16 -4.96 3.74
C GLY A 129 -3.61 -5.44 3.77
N SER A 130 -3.95 -6.32 4.71
CA SER A 130 -5.28 -6.93 4.76
C SER A 130 -6.39 -5.92 5.11
N CYS A 131 -7.59 -6.13 4.56
CA CYS A 131 -8.80 -5.38 4.88
C CYS A 131 -9.12 -5.37 6.39
N ARG A 132 -9.71 -4.25 6.86
CA ARG A 132 -10.05 -3.97 8.26
C ARG A 132 -11.47 -3.46 8.48
N LEU A 133 -12.36 -3.63 7.50
CA LEU A 133 -13.72 -3.07 7.54
C LEU A 133 -14.63 -3.73 8.59
N CYS A 134 -14.42 -5.01 8.89
CA CYS A 134 -15.16 -5.75 9.92
C CYS A 134 -14.23 -6.27 11.02
N LYS A 135 -14.76 -6.41 12.25
CA LYS A 135 -14.05 -6.93 13.41
C LYS A 135 -14.98 -7.85 14.24
N PRO A 136 -14.76 -9.18 14.26
CA PRO A 136 -13.78 -9.93 13.45
C PRO A 136 -14.13 -9.94 11.95
N CYS A 137 -13.23 -10.45 11.11
CA CYS A 137 -13.57 -10.70 9.71
C CYS A 137 -14.58 -11.84 9.61
N HIS A 138 -15.66 -11.68 8.84
CA HIS A 138 -16.71 -12.69 8.65
C HIS A 138 -16.19 -14.03 8.10
N LYS A 139 -15.03 -14.04 7.41
CA LYS A 139 -14.37 -15.29 7.01
C LYS A 139 -14.06 -16.21 8.21
N LYS A 140 -13.76 -15.62 9.38
CA LYS A 140 -13.50 -16.36 10.63
C LYS A 140 -14.78 -16.95 11.23
N LEU A 141 -15.93 -16.41 10.84
CA LEU A 141 -17.26 -16.89 11.22
C LEU A 141 -17.85 -17.84 10.16
N ASN A 142 -17.09 -18.15 9.09
CA ASN A 142 -17.55 -18.89 7.91
C ASN A 142 -18.75 -18.24 7.19
N GLU A 143 -18.84 -16.91 7.26
CA GLU A 143 -19.87 -16.13 6.60
C GLU A 143 -19.33 -15.38 5.36
N PRO A 144 -20.21 -15.01 4.41
CA PRO A 144 -19.87 -14.12 3.31
C PRO A 144 -19.23 -12.81 3.79
N CYS A 145 -18.50 -12.14 2.90
CA CYS A 145 -17.95 -10.83 3.25
C CYS A 145 -19.09 -9.83 3.48
N ALA A 146 -19.12 -9.18 4.64
CA ALA A 146 -20.10 -8.11 4.93
C ALA A 146 -19.92 -6.84 4.07
N HIS A 147 -18.80 -6.70 3.36
CA HIS A 147 -18.45 -5.53 2.57
C HIS A 147 -17.79 -5.92 1.23
N PRO A 148 -18.46 -6.70 0.38
CA PRO A 148 -17.83 -7.29 -0.81
C PRO A 148 -17.36 -6.22 -1.80
N ASP A 149 -18.10 -5.12 -1.95
CA ASP A 149 -17.86 -4.10 -2.98
C ASP A 149 -16.73 -3.13 -2.60
N ILE A 150 -16.60 -2.82 -1.31
CA ILE A 150 -15.58 -1.89 -0.80
C ILE A 150 -14.36 -2.60 -0.18
N ARG A 151 -14.31 -3.93 -0.26
CA ARG A 151 -13.18 -4.74 0.19
C ARG A 151 -11.94 -4.41 -0.62
N THR A 152 -10.84 -4.16 0.08
CA THR A 152 -9.53 -3.88 -0.53
C THR A 152 -8.58 -5.06 -0.38
N PHE A 153 -7.59 -5.11 -1.27
CA PHE A 153 -6.52 -6.12 -1.30
C PHE A 153 -5.17 -5.41 -1.33
N SER A 154 -4.14 -6.04 -0.75
CA SER A 154 -2.77 -5.56 -0.90
C SER A 154 -2.13 -6.04 -2.20
N TYR A 155 -1.02 -5.42 -2.60
CA TYR A 155 -0.24 -5.85 -3.76
C TYR A 155 0.16 -7.32 -3.68
N GLU A 156 0.66 -7.77 -2.54
CA GLU A 156 1.10 -9.15 -2.31
C GLU A 156 -0.09 -10.13 -2.35
N ALA A 157 -1.23 -9.74 -1.78
CA ALA A 157 -2.46 -10.54 -1.84
C ALA A 157 -2.96 -10.70 -3.29
N LEU A 158 -2.71 -9.71 -4.15
CA LEU A 158 -2.97 -9.76 -5.59
C LEU A 158 -1.87 -10.49 -6.38
N GLY A 159 -0.77 -10.89 -5.73
CA GLY A 159 0.34 -11.60 -6.34
C GLY A 159 1.41 -10.70 -6.96
N VAL A 160 1.44 -9.41 -6.63
CA VAL A 160 2.42 -8.45 -7.18
C VAL A 160 3.67 -8.40 -6.30
N ASN A 161 4.84 -8.49 -6.93
CA ASN A 161 6.12 -8.17 -6.29
C ASN A 161 6.25 -6.66 -6.08
N VAL A 162 5.74 -6.18 -4.94
CA VAL A 162 5.74 -4.76 -4.61
C VAL A 162 7.17 -4.20 -4.47
N SER A 163 8.14 -5.00 -4.01
CA SER A 163 9.53 -4.56 -3.87
C SER A 163 10.16 -4.25 -5.22
N SER A 164 10.11 -5.17 -6.19
CA SER A 164 10.64 -4.93 -7.54
C SER A 164 9.87 -3.84 -8.27
N MET A 165 8.54 -3.82 -8.14
CA MET A 165 7.71 -2.77 -8.74
C MET A 165 8.08 -1.38 -8.23
N VAL A 166 8.28 -1.21 -6.93
CA VAL A 166 8.66 0.08 -6.33
C VAL A 166 10.09 0.48 -6.71
N HIS A 167 11.02 -0.48 -6.76
CA HIS A 167 12.38 -0.21 -7.22
C HIS A 167 12.37 0.34 -8.66
N ASP A 168 11.68 -0.34 -9.58
CA ASP A 168 11.66 0.05 -10.99
C ASP A 168 10.90 1.36 -11.25
N ILE A 169 9.84 1.65 -10.48
CA ILE A 169 9.05 2.89 -10.63
C ILE A 169 9.73 4.09 -9.96
N PHE A 170 10.31 3.90 -8.76
CA PHE A 170 10.71 5.01 -7.88
C PHE A 170 12.21 5.07 -7.56
N GLY A 171 12.98 4.04 -7.92
CA GLY A 171 14.37 3.89 -7.49
C GLY A 171 14.50 3.76 -5.97
N ILE A 172 13.52 3.15 -5.30
CA ILE A 172 13.50 2.96 -3.84
C ILE A 172 13.44 1.47 -3.51
N ASP A 173 14.32 1.01 -2.62
CA ASP A 173 14.26 -0.33 -2.08
C ASP A 173 13.35 -0.38 -0.84
N LEU A 174 12.41 -1.33 -0.81
CA LEU A 174 11.60 -1.54 0.39
C LEU A 174 12.43 -2.28 1.45
N LEU A 175 12.75 -1.56 2.53
CA LEU A 175 13.49 -2.11 3.67
C LEU A 175 12.54 -2.76 4.67
N TRP A 176 12.90 -3.96 5.12
CA TRP A 176 12.11 -4.72 6.09
C TRP A 176 12.82 -4.78 7.44
N TYR A 177 12.06 -4.60 8.51
CA TYR A 177 12.57 -4.79 9.86
C TYR A 177 12.91 -6.26 10.10
N ALA A 178 14.12 -6.51 10.57
CA ALA A 178 14.53 -7.76 11.18
C ALA A 178 14.83 -7.52 12.65
N LYS A 179 14.59 -8.52 13.51
CA LYS A 179 14.84 -8.38 14.95
C LYS A 179 16.30 -7.96 15.19
N GLY A 180 16.48 -6.80 15.83
CA GLY A 180 17.81 -6.22 16.11
C GLY A 180 18.40 -5.37 14.98
N SER A 181 17.68 -5.16 13.88
CA SER A 181 18.12 -4.33 12.75
C SER A 181 17.02 -3.35 12.36
N LEU A 182 17.13 -2.12 12.87
CA LEU A 182 16.27 -1.01 12.47
C LEU A 182 16.69 -0.51 11.07
N PRO A 183 15.80 -0.52 10.06
CA PRO A 183 16.11 0.03 8.75
C PRO A 183 16.27 1.56 8.82
N LEU A 184 16.99 2.14 7.85
CA LEU A 184 17.17 3.60 7.75
C LEU A 184 15.82 4.34 7.58
N TYR A 185 14.89 3.73 6.85
CA TYR A 185 13.54 4.22 6.63
C TYR A 185 12.57 3.05 6.53
N THR A 186 11.28 3.34 6.67
CA THR A 186 10.20 2.41 6.32
C THR A 186 9.29 3.04 5.30
N CYS A 187 8.69 2.20 4.46
CA CYS A 187 7.76 2.64 3.42
C CYS A 187 6.42 1.90 3.52
N VAL A 188 5.37 2.53 2.99
CA VAL A 188 4.10 1.88 2.69
C VAL A 188 3.70 2.22 1.26
N VAL A 189 3.09 1.24 0.58
CA VAL A 189 2.75 1.35 -0.82
C VAL A 189 1.27 1.04 -0.99
N ALA A 190 0.58 1.88 -1.76
CA ALA A 190 -0.80 1.67 -2.14
C ALA A 190 -1.01 2.07 -3.60
N GLY A 191 -2.22 1.88 -4.11
CA GLY A 191 -2.53 2.39 -5.44
C GLY A 191 -4.00 2.48 -5.76
N LEU A 192 -4.30 3.24 -6.80
CA LEU A 192 -5.64 3.46 -7.30
C LEU A 192 -5.68 3.10 -8.79
N LEU A 193 -6.46 2.08 -9.12
CA LEU A 193 -6.76 1.69 -10.49
C LEU A 193 -7.88 2.57 -11.04
N SER A 194 -7.66 3.15 -12.22
CA SER A 194 -8.59 4.09 -12.83
C SER A 194 -8.47 4.12 -14.35
N ASN A 195 -9.51 4.65 -15.00
CA ASN A 195 -9.50 5.04 -16.41
C ASN A 195 -9.52 6.57 -16.60
N GLN A 196 -9.55 7.33 -15.50
CA GLN A 196 -9.60 8.79 -15.55
C GLN A 196 -8.27 9.41 -16.02
N MET A 197 -8.34 10.68 -16.45
CA MET A 197 -7.16 11.52 -16.74
C MET A 197 -6.67 12.19 -15.45
N MET A 198 -5.39 12.61 -15.42
CA MET A 198 -4.78 13.36 -14.31
C MET A 198 -4.96 12.73 -12.91
N LEU A 199 -4.83 11.40 -12.85
CA LEU A 199 -5.06 10.61 -11.64
C LEU A 199 -4.06 10.96 -10.52
N ASP A 200 -2.80 11.17 -10.89
CA ASP A 200 -1.73 11.60 -10.01
C ASP A 200 -1.96 13.02 -9.48
N ASP A 201 -2.32 14.00 -10.31
CA ASP A 201 -2.58 15.37 -9.87
C ASP A 201 -3.65 15.43 -8.78
N ARG A 202 -4.76 14.69 -8.96
CA ARG A 202 -5.85 14.59 -7.98
C ARG A 202 -5.37 14.01 -6.66
N ILE A 203 -4.59 12.93 -6.71
CA ILE A 203 -4.03 12.29 -5.52
C ILE A 203 -3.01 13.20 -4.84
N ILE A 204 -2.13 13.85 -5.61
CA ILE A 204 -1.11 14.78 -5.10
C ILE A 204 -1.77 15.98 -4.41
N ALA A 205 -2.81 16.56 -5.02
CA ALA A 205 -3.59 17.63 -4.42
C ALA A 205 -4.17 17.18 -3.06
N LYS A 206 -4.78 15.98 -3.02
CA LYS A 206 -5.33 15.43 -1.79
C LYS A 206 -4.25 15.15 -0.72
N ILE A 207 -3.09 14.62 -1.10
CA ILE A 207 -1.95 14.41 -0.19
C ILE A 207 -1.55 15.73 0.49
N LYS A 208 -1.55 16.84 -0.24
CA LYS A 208 -1.20 18.17 0.30
C LYS A 208 -2.22 18.70 1.31
N GLU A 209 -3.46 18.19 1.32
CA GLU A 209 -4.49 18.55 2.32
C GLU A 209 -4.29 17.82 3.66
N PHE A 210 -3.69 16.62 3.66
CA PHE A 210 -3.51 15.78 4.86
C PHE A 210 -2.18 16.01 5.59
N ARG A 211 -1.72 17.27 5.64
CA ARG A 211 -0.57 17.72 6.44
C ARG A 211 -0.87 17.57 7.95
#